data_AF-A0A8T1CR25-F1
#
_entry.id   AF-A0A8T1CR25-F1
#
_cell.length_a   1.000
_cell.length_b   1.000
_cell.length_c   1.000
_cell.angle_alpha   90.00
_cell.angle_beta   90.00
_cell.angle_gamma   90.00
#
_symmetry.space_group_name_H-M   'P 1'
#
loop_
_entity.id
_entity.type
_entity.pdbx_description
1 polymer ?
#
loop_
_entity_poly.entity_id
_entity_poly.type
_entity_poly.pdbx_seq_one_letter_code
_entity_poly.pdbx_strand_id
1 'polypeptide(L)'
;MLVELWCQPPNSPDLNYCDLGVFTATLARQQEKTARNIDELIAATTEAYWELPPRVLNAAFLSLQSCMDLCIQANGDNDFKPPHIS
;
A
#
# COMPACT_ATOMS: atom_id res chain seq x y z
N MET A 1 -6.47 -25.25 0.57
CA MET A 1 -5.78 -23.98 0.32
C MET A 1 -4.53 -23.98 1.19
N LEU A 2 -3.36 -24.16 0.60
CA LEU A 2 -2.09 -24.02 1.32
C LEU A 2 -1.74 -22.53 1.37
N VAL A 3 -1.29 -22.06 2.53
CA VAL A 3 -0.81 -20.68 2.70
C VAL A 3 0.71 -20.74 2.65
N GLU A 4 1.29 -20.03 1.69
CA GLU A 4 2.74 -19.84 1.60
C GLU A 4 3.11 -18.47 2.17
N LEU A 5 4.16 -18.45 2.99
CA LEU A 5 4.71 -17.23 3.56
C LEU A 5 5.87 -16.74 2.71
N TRP A 6 5.98 -15.42 2.59
CA TRP A 6 7.05 -14.74 1.87
C TRP A 6 7.95 -13.99 2.85
N CYS A 7 9.23 -13.88 2.51
CA CYS A 7 10.18 -13.11 3.31
C CYS A 7 9.92 -11.61 3.15
N GLN A 8 9.73 -10.91 4.26
CA GLN A 8 9.66 -9.45 4.30
C GLN A 8 10.85 -8.92 5.12
N PRO A 9 11.72 -8.09 4.53
CA PRO A 9 12.85 -7.53 5.25
C PRO A 9 12.39 -6.56 6.36
N PRO A 10 13.12 -6.49 7.49
CA PRO A 10 12.79 -5.58 8.57
C PRO A 10 12.88 -4.12 8.13
N ASN A 11 12.04 -3.25 8.70
CA ASN A 11 12.04 -1.79 8.46
C ASN A 11 11.94 -1.38 6.98
N SER A 12 11.32 -2.20 6.13
CA SER A 12 11.20 -1.94 4.68
C SER A 12 9.73 -1.75 4.27
N PRO A 13 9.09 -0.63 4.65
CA PRO A 13 7.70 -0.34 4.26
C PRO A 13 7.57 -0.15 2.74
N ASP A 14 8.63 0.26 2.07
CA ASP A 14 8.79 0.34 0.61
C ASP A 14 8.72 -1.03 -0.08
N LEU A 15 8.86 -2.13 0.67
CA LEU A 15 8.70 -3.51 0.21
C LEU A 15 7.41 -4.16 0.75
N ASN A 16 6.46 -3.36 1.23
CA ASN A 16 5.14 -3.79 1.64
C ASN A 16 4.06 -3.23 0.72
N TYR A 17 3.34 -4.11 0.04
CA TYR A 17 2.24 -3.76 -0.85
C TYR A 17 1.19 -2.85 -0.19
N CYS A 18 0.83 -3.14 1.07
CA CYS A 18 -0.20 -2.38 1.77
C CYS A 18 0.28 -0.97 2.13
N ASP A 19 1.52 -0.84 2.60
CA ASP A 19 2.12 0.43 3.02
C ASP A 19 2.40 1.34 1.80
N LEU A 20 2.80 0.76 0.66
CA LEU A 20 3.14 1.50 -0.56
C LEU A 20 1.98 2.31 -1.16
N GLY A 21 0.74 1.86 -0.98
CA GLY A 21 -0.37 2.54 -1.65
C GLY A 21 -1.76 2.18 -1.19
N VAL A 22 -2.01 0.96 -0.71
CA VAL A 22 -3.38 0.55 -0.32
C VAL A 22 -3.87 1.35 0.88
N PHE A 23 -3.06 1.44 1.94
CA PHE A 23 -3.45 2.19 3.15
C PHE A 23 -3.56 3.69 2.87
N THR A 24 -2.59 4.27 2.18
CA THR A 24 -2.63 5.70 1.84
C THR A 24 -3.81 6.05 0.95
N ALA A 25 -4.12 5.23 -0.06
CA ALA A 25 -5.26 5.47 -0.93
C ALA A 25 -6.60 5.28 -0.20
N THR A 26 -6.70 4.26 0.66
CA THR A 26 -7.89 4.04 1.50
C THR A 26 -8.10 5.23 2.44
N LEU A 27 -7.04 5.69 3.09
CA LEU A 27 -7.09 6.83 4.02
C LEU A 27 -7.48 8.12 3.29
N ALA A 28 -6.89 8.40 2.13
CA ALA A 28 -7.22 9.58 1.33
C ALA A 28 -8.71 9.64 0.98
N ARG A 29 -9.30 8.49 0.62
CA ARG A 29 -10.76 8.39 0.36
C ARG A 29 -11.58 8.45 1.64
N GLN A 30 -11.14 7.81 2.72
CA GLN A 30 -11.83 7.86 4.00
C GLN A 30 -11.94 9.30 4.52
N GLN A 31 -10.91 10.13 4.31
CA GLN A 31 -10.89 11.54 4.70
C GLN A 31 -11.91 12.40 3.94
N GLU A 32 -12.44 11.94 2.80
CA GLU A 32 -13.54 12.59 2.09
C GLU A 32 -14.90 12.33 2.78
N LYS A 33 -14.96 11.39 3.73
CA LYS A 33 -16.16 11.00 4.49
C LYS A 33 -16.08 11.57 5.92
N THR A 34 -17.24 11.94 6.49
CA THR A 34 -17.32 12.40 7.88
C THR A 34 -17.62 11.23 8.82
N ALA A 35 -16.83 11.06 9.86
CA ALA A 35 -17.08 10.11 10.96
C ALA A 35 -17.00 10.83 12.31
N ARG A 36 -17.95 10.56 13.21
CA ARG A 36 -18.08 11.19 14.53
C ARG A 36 -17.81 10.24 15.70
N ASN A 37 -17.66 8.97 15.42
CA ASN A 37 -17.36 7.91 16.38
C ASN A 37 -16.58 6.79 15.68
N ILE A 38 -16.14 5.81 16.47
CA ILE A 38 -15.32 4.70 16.00
C ILE A 38 -16.08 3.84 14.99
N ASP A 39 -17.38 3.59 15.21
CA ASP A 39 -18.18 2.74 14.32
C ASP A 39 -18.33 3.39 12.93
N GLU A 40 -18.59 4.70 12.89
CA GLU A 40 -18.63 5.49 11.66
C GLU A 40 -17.27 5.51 10.96
N LEU A 41 -16.16 5.59 11.71
CA LEU A 41 -14.81 5.56 11.14
C LEU A 41 -14.50 4.20 10.50
N ILE A 42 -14.87 3.11 11.17
CA ILE A 42 -14.71 1.74 10.65
C ILE A 42 -15.54 1.56 9.37
N ALA A 43 -16.80 2.02 9.38
CA ALA A 43 -17.68 1.96 8.21
C ALA A 43 -17.10 2.77 7.04
N ALA A 44 -16.69 4.02 7.29
CA ALA A 44 -16.11 4.89 6.27
C ALA A 44 -14.79 4.33 5.70
N THR A 45 -13.93 3.74 6.53
CA THR A 45 -12.68 3.11 6.09
C THR A 45 -12.96 1.88 5.23
N THR A 46 -13.92 1.05 5.65
CA THR A 46 -14.32 -0.17 4.92
C THR A 46 -14.89 0.19 3.56
N GLU A 47 -15.79 1.18 3.50
CA GLU A 47 -16.36 1.68 2.25
C GLU A 47 -15.29 2.28 1.34
N ALA A 48 -14.40 3.11 1.89
CA ALA A 48 -13.29 3.71 1.15
C ALA A 48 -12.40 2.67 0.48
N TYR A 49 -12.13 1.54 1.17
CA TYR A 49 -11.38 0.42 0.60
C TYR A 49 -12.14 -0.25 -0.55
N TRP A 50 -13.43 -0.55 -0.40
CA TRP A 50 -14.23 -1.19 -1.45
C TRP A 50 -14.46 -0.31 -2.67
N GLU A 51 -14.42 1.01 -2.50
CA GLU A 51 -14.50 1.98 -3.59
C GLU A 51 -13.16 2.19 -4.32
N LEU A 52 -12.05 1.58 -3.86
CA LEU A 52 -10.77 1.72 -4.53
C LEU A 52 -10.85 1.19 -5.97
N PRO A 53 -10.48 2.00 -6.97
CA PRO A 53 -10.51 1.54 -8.34
C PRO A 53 -9.38 0.51 -8.55
N PRO A 54 -9.61 -0.57 -9.33
CA PRO A 54 -8.61 -1.61 -9.56
C PRO A 54 -7.25 -1.09 -10.05
N ARG A 55 -7.23 0.04 -10.77
CA ARG A 55 -6.00 0.71 -11.22
C ARG A 55 -5.08 1.10 -10.05
N VAL A 56 -5.62 1.50 -8.90
CA VAL A 56 -4.83 1.90 -7.73
C VAL A 56 -4.17 0.69 -7.09
N LEU A 57 -4.88 -0.45 -7.02
CA LEU A 57 -4.30 -1.71 -6.55
C LEU A 57 -3.18 -2.18 -7.49
N ASN A 58 -3.41 -2.09 -8.81
CA ASN A 58 -2.39 -2.43 -9.80
C ASN A 58 -1.17 -1.50 -9.72
N ALA A 59 -1.37 -0.20 -9.53
CA ALA A 59 -0.30 0.77 -9.35
C ALA A 59 0.54 0.47 -8.11
N ALA A 60 -0.08 0.10 -6.98
CA ALA A 60 0.64 -0.33 -5.78
C ALA A 60 1.46 -1.60 -6.03
N PHE A 61 0.93 -2.54 -6.81
CA PHE A 61 1.63 -3.78 -7.16
C PHE A 61 2.85 -3.54 -8.05
N LEU A 62 2.71 -2.70 -9.08
CA LEU A 62 3.84 -2.32 -9.94
C LEU A 62 4.88 -1.49 -9.18
N SER A 63 4.43 -0.64 -8.26
CA SER A 63 5.34 0.14 -7.39
C SER A 63 6.17 -0.79 -6.52
N LEU A 64 5.56 -1.85 -5.96
CA LEU A 64 6.28 -2.87 -5.19
C LEU A 64 7.38 -3.55 -6.00
N GLN A 65 7.07 -4.00 -7.21
CA GLN A 65 8.05 -4.63 -8.10
C GLN A 65 9.21 -3.69 -8.41
N SER A 66 8.90 -2.42 -8.66
CA SER A 66 9.91 -1.41 -8.95
C SER A 66 10.77 -1.07 -7.74
N CYS A 67 10.21 -1.03 -6.53
CA CYS A 67 10.98 -0.88 -5.29
C CYS A 67 11.91 -2.08 -5.06
N MET A 68 11.46 -3.31 -5.34
CA MET A 68 12.31 -4.50 -5.27
C MET A 68 13.51 -4.38 -6.22
N ASP A 69 13.29 -3.94 -7.46
CA ASP A 69 14.37 -3.73 -8.43
C ASP A 69 15.37 -2.66 -7.98
N LEU A 70 14.88 -1.56 -7.40
CA LEU A 70 15.73 -0.49 -6.86
C LEU A 70 16.53 -0.96 -5.64
N CYS A 71 15.91 -1.73 -4.75
CA CYS A 71 16.59 -2.32 -3.60
C CYS A 71 17.73 -3.23 -4.04
N ILE A 72 17.52 -4.06 -5.06
CA ILE A 72 18.58 -4.90 -5.64
C ILE A 72 19.70 -4.04 -6.24
N GLN A 73 19.36 -2.99 -7.00
CA GLN A 73 20.34 -2.06 -7.58
C GLN A 73 21.13 -1.29 -6.50
N ALA A 74 20.51 -1.04 -5.36
CA ALA A 74 21.11 -0.41 -4.19
C ALA A 74 21.82 -1.41 -3.25
N ASN A 75 22.05 -2.66 -3.67
CA ASN A 75 22.67 -3.71 -2.87
C ASN A 75 21.97 -3.99 -1.53
N GLY A 76 20.64 -3.89 -1.50
CA GLY A 76 19.81 -4.13 -0.31
C GLY A 76 19.56 -2.88 0.55
N ASP A 77 20.07 -1.71 0.17
CA ASP A 77 19.74 -0.44 0.79
C ASP A 77 18.34 0.05 0.38
N ASN A 78 17.76 0.97 1.14
CA ASN A 78 16.46 1.59 0.88
C ASN A 78 16.56 3.12 0.64
N ASP A 79 17.78 3.66 0.50
CA ASP A 79 18.02 5.05 0.09
C ASP A 79 17.76 5.27 -1.41
N PHE A 80 16.53 4.97 -1.84
CA PHE A 80 16.02 5.27 -3.16
C PHE A 80 14.63 5.89 -3.05
N LYS A 81 14.28 6.71 -4.05
CA LYS A 81 12.94 7.29 -4.12
C LYS A 81 11.97 6.24 -4.69
N PRO A 82 10.92 5.83 -3.97
CA PRO A 82 9.93 4.93 -4.52
C PRO A 82 9.31 5.53 -5.79
N PRO A 83 9.21 4.76 -6.88
CA PRO A 83 8.61 5.24 -8.11
C PRO A 83 7.10 5.39 -7.92
N HIS A 84 6.57 6.55 -8.31
CA HIS A 84 5.13 6.79 -8.33
C HIS A 84 4.55 6.31 -9.67
N ILE A 85 3.99 5.10 -9.66
CA ILE A 85 3.24 4.57 -10.80
C ILE A 85 1.77 4.97 -10.64
N SER A 86 1.18 5.57 -11.67
CA SER A 86 -0.21 6.06 -11.69
C SER A 86 -1.10 5.24 -12.63
#